data_AF-A0A7X7KCX7-F1
#
_entry.id   AF-A0A7X7KCX7-F1
#
_cell.length_a   1.000
_cell.length_b   1.000
_cell.length_c   1.000
_cell.angle_alpha   90.00
_cell.angle_beta   90.00
_cell.angle_gamma   90.00
#
_symmetry.space_group_name_H-M   'P 1'
#
loop_
_entity.id
_entity.type
_entity.pdbx_description
1 polymer ?
#
loop_
_entity_poly.entity_id
_entity_poly.type
_entity_poly.pdbx_seq_one_letter_code
_entity_poly.pdbx_strand_id
1 'polypeptide(L)'
;MSRQADHSRGKAKQAGGAKRKSTAKTTRSTAAAAKIARIDSQLVRLLQRRADAVLAAQRRGVAVESGGQSGGWFDAEAARLLAVKSKGPMPAGSIVAVIREAADNCRSLLLRPRVAFSGQRLGIAHLAALRHFGGSAECLPVDGVAAVLDELARRQSEFGLIPLGNSVESR
;
A
#
# COMPACT_ATOMS: atom_id res chain seq x y z
N MET A 1 19.72 -38.70 -64.72
CA MET A 1 20.22 -40.02 -64.27
C MET A 1 20.72 -39.82 -62.85
N SER A 2 20.26 -40.43 -61.76
CA SER A 2 19.41 -41.59 -61.55
C SER A 2 18.92 -41.60 -60.09
N ARG A 3 17.67 -42.03 -59.89
CA ARG A 3 17.11 -42.82 -58.77
C ARG A 3 16.91 -42.17 -57.40
N GLN A 4 15.62 -41.93 -57.11
CA GLN A 4 14.99 -42.05 -55.80
C GLN A 4 15.15 -43.46 -55.20
N ALA A 5 15.23 -43.54 -53.87
CA ALA A 5 14.36 -44.33 -52.99
C ALA A 5 14.81 -44.09 -51.53
N ASP A 6 14.05 -43.30 -50.76
CA ASP A 6 13.04 -43.80 -49.81
C ASP A 6 13.61 -44.70 -48.73
N HIS A 7 13.82 -44.17 -47.52
CA HIS A 7 13.72 -44.92 -46.26
C HIS A 7 13.04 -44.02 -45.21
N SER A 8 11.76 -44.34 -45.01
CA SER A 8 10.87 -44.03 -43.90
C SER A 8 11.51 -43.88 -42.52
N ARG A 9 11.10 -42.85 -41.77
CA ARG A 9 10.92 -42.95 -40.31
C ARG A 9 10.04 -41.81 -39.77
N GLY A 10 8.82 -42.19 -39.37
CA GLY A 10 8.17 -41.72 -38.14
C GLY A 10 7.60 -40.30 -38.11
N LYS A 11 6.38 -40.11 -38.63
CA LYS A 11 5.48 -39.05 -38.15
C LYS A 11 5.05 -39.36 -36.70
N ALA A 12 5.63 -38.66 -35.73
CA ALA A 12 5.06 -38.62 -34.38
C ALA A 12 3.93 -37.58 -34.34
N LYS A 13 2.71 -38.04 -34.67
CA LYS A 13 1.46 -37.42 -34.23
C LYS A 13 1.42 -37.48 -32.71
N GLN A 14 1.56 -36.35 -32.01
CA GLN A 14 1.01 -36.25 -30.66
C GLN A 14 -0.46 -35.88 -30.78
N ALA A 15 -1.28 -36.93 -30.68
CA ALA A 15 -2.69 -36.83 -30.36
C ALA A 15 -2.86 -36.58 -28.86
N GLY A 16 -3.79 -35.67 -28.53
CA GLY A 16 -4.87 -35.95 -27.58
C GLY A 16 -4.55 -36.27 -26.12
N GLY A 17 -5.06 -35.40 -25.24
CA GLY A 17 -5.36 -35.72 -23.84
C GLY A 17 -4.26 -35.26 -22.88
N ALA A 18 -4.52 -34.50 -21.82
CA ALA A 18 -5.71 -34.44 -21.02
C ALA A 18 -6.05 -32.98 -20.70
N LYS A 19 -7.29 -32.61 -21.00
CA LYS A 19 -7.98 -31.47 -20.39
C LYS A 19 -7.99 -31.77 -18.88
N ARG A 20 -7.03 -31.21 -18.14
CA ARG A 20 -7.03 -31.23 -16.68
C ARG A 20 -8.32 -30.52 -16.26
N LYS A 21 -9.37 -31.30 -16.01
CA LYS A 21 -10.54 -30.86 -15.24
C LYS A 21 -10.00 -30.53 -13.85
N SER A 22 -9.54 -29.31 -13.65
CA SER A 22 -9.43 -28.75 -12.31
C SER A 22 -10.86 -28.65 -11.81
N THR A 23 -11.22 -29.61 -10.97
CA THR A 23 -12.34 -29.56 -10.04
C THR A 23 -12.16 -28.37 -9.11
N ALA A 24 -12.36 -27.15 -9.61
CA ALA A 24 -12.50 -25.96 -8.79
C ALA A 24 -13.96 -25.92 -8.36
N LYS A 25 -14.22 -26.67 -7.27
CA LYS A 25 -15.33 -26.56 -6.33
C LYS A 25 -16.14 -25.27 -6.58
N THR A 26 -17.26 -25.38 -7.28
CA THR A 26 -18.23 -24.30 -7.44
C THR A 26 -18.76 -23.97 -6.06
N THR A 27 -18.11 -23.03 -5.38
CA THR A 27 -18.64 -22.40 -4.17
C THR A 27 -19.97 -21.80 -4.59
N ARG A 28 -21.08 -22.38 -4.11
CA ARG A 28 -22.41 -21.80 -4.28
C ARG A 28 -22.36 -20.40 -3.64
N SER A 29 -22.08 -19.39 -4.44
CA SER A 29 -22.17 -17.99 -4.05
C SER A 29 -23.61 -17.77 -3.64
N THR A 30 -23.84 -17.54 -2.34
CA THR A 30 -25.15 -17.08 -1.88
C THR A 30 -25.43 -15.72 -2.53
N ALA A 31 -26.70 -15.40 -2.76
CA ALA A 31 -27.08 -14.10 -3.34
C ALA A 31 -26.51 -12.91 -2.54
N ALA A 32 -26.31 -13.09 -1.22
CA ALA A 32 -25.65 -12.12 -0.35
C ALA A 32 -24.18 -11.90 -0.70
N ALA A 33 -23.40 -12.97 -0.94
CA ALA A 33 -21.98 -12.86 -1.31
C ALA A 33 -21.79 -12.12 -2.64
N ALA A 34 -22.66 -12.38 -3.63
CA ALA A 34 -22.64 -11.67 -4.90
C ALA A 34 -22.97 -10.16 -4.73
N LYS A 35 -23.92 -9.84 -3.85
CA LYS A 35 -24.24 -8.44 -3.52
C LYS A 35 -23.07 -7.73 -2.86
N ILE A 36 -22.38 -8.38 -1.92
CA ILE A 36 -21.17 -7.85 -1.26
C ILE A 36 -20.07 -7.60 -2.30
N ALA A 37 -19.76 -8.57 -3.16
CA ALA A 37 -18.74 -8.42 -4.19
C ALA A 37 -19.02 -7.24 -5.15
N ARG A 38 -20.29 -6.96 -5.45
CA ARG A 38 -20.68 -5.79 -6.24
C ARG A 38 -20.44 -4.48 -5.50
N ILE A 39 -20.73 -4.43 -4.20
CA ILE A 39 -20.46 -3.28 -3.33
C ILE A 39 -18.95 -3.07 -3.23
N ASP A 40 -18.16 -4.12 -3.00
CA ASP A 40 -16.69 -4.03 -2.93
C ASP A 40 -16.09 -3.51 -4.22
N SER A 41 -16.63 -3.95 -5.36
CA SER A 41 -16.23 -3.42 -6.67
C SER A 41 -16.54 -1.93 -6.81
N GLN A 42 -17.63 -1.43 -6.21
CA GLN A 42 -17.93 0.01 -6.15
C GLN A 42 -16.97 0.75 -5.22
N LEU A 43 -16.66 0.16 -4.05
CA LEU A 43 -15.70 0.73 -3.10
C LEU A 43 -14.32 0.89 -3.74
N VAL A 44 -13.81 -0.13 -4.43
CA VAL A 44 -12.53 -0.05 -5.16
C VAL A 44 -12.53 1.09 -6.18
N ARG A 45 -13.61 1.24 -6.96
CA ARG A 45 -13.73 2.35 -7.92
C ARG A 45 -13.74 3.72 -7.24
N LEU A 46 -14.40 3.85 -6.09
CA LEU A 46 -14.43 5.10 -5.32
C LEU A 46 -13.06 5.43 -4.72
N LEU A 47 -12.34 4.43 -4.20
CA LEU A 47 -10.98 4.59 -3.68
C LEU A 47 -10.00 5.04 -4.77
N GLN A 48 -10.07 4.44 -5.97
CA GLN A 48 -9.21 4.85 -7.09
C GLN A 48 -9.51 6.30 -7.54
N ARG A 49 -10.78 6.67 -7.66
CA ARG A 49 -11.16 8.06 -7.97
C ARG A 49 -10.66 9.06 -6.92
N ARG A 50 -10.65 8.66 -5.64
CA ARG A 50 -10.09 9.47 -4.56
C ARG A 50 -8.57 9.64 -4.72
N ALA A 51 -7.85 8.56 -5.03
CA ALA A 51 -6.42 8.60 -5.31
C ALA A 51 -6.08 9.54 -6.50
N ASP A 52 -6.85 9.46 -7.59
CA ASP A 52 -6.68 10.34 -8.75
C ASP A 52 -6.87 11.82 -8.39
N ALA A 53 -7.87 12.14 -7.56
CA ALA A 53 -8.11 13.50 -7.11
C ALA A 53 -6.96 14.05 -6.26
N VAL A 54 -6.41 13.23 -5.37
CA VAL A 54 -5.25 13.55 -4.53
C VAL A 54 -4.02 13.81 -5.40
N LEU A 55 -3.72 12.93 -6.37
CA LEU A 55 -2.62 13.12 -7.32
C LEU A 55 -2.79 14.37 -8.19
N ALA A 56 -4.00 14.63 -8.67
CA ALA A 56 -4.29 15.80 -9.48
C ALA A 56 -4.10 17.10 -8.70
N ALA A 57 -4.52 17.14 -7.44
CA ALA A 57 -4.34 18.29 -6.58
C ALA A 57 -2.85 18.51 -6.20
N GLN A 58 -2.08 17.44 -5.97
CA GLN A 58 -0.62 17.53 -5.81
C GLN A 58 0.06 18.14 -7.05
N ARG A 59 -0.30 17.69 -8.26
CA ARG A 59 0.27 18.22 -9.52
C ARG A 59 -0.03 19.70 -9.73
N ARG A 60 -1.11 20.20 -9.15
CA ARG A 60 -1.51 21.62 -9.19
C ARG A 60 -0.82 22.46 -8.11
N GLY A 61 0.05 21.86 -7.30
CA GLY A 61 0.75 22.56 -6.21
C GLY A 61 -0.17 22.94 -5.06
N VAL A 62 -1.31 22.25 -4.89
CA VAL A 62 -2.17 22.44 -3.72
C VAL A 62 -1.39 21.91 -2.52
N ALA A 63 -0.74 22.83 -1.79
CA ALA A 63 -0.07 22.51 -0.55
C ALA A 63 -1.12 22.08 0.45
N VAL A 64 -0.97 20.87 0.94
CA VAL A 64 -1.82 20.33 1.98
C VAL A 64 -1.09 20.53 3.28
N GLU A 65 -1.68 21.32 4.18
CA GLU A 65 -1.05 21.61 5.46
C GLU A 65 -0.73 20.29 6.19
N SER A 66 0.56 20.07 6.43
CA SER A 66 1.08 18.93 7.19
C SER A 66 0.82 19.14 8.68
N GLY A 67 -0.44 19.28 9.07
CA GLY A 67 -0.87 19.47 10.45
C GLY A 67 -1.43 18.19 11.06
N GLY A 68 -0.56 17.27 11.51
CA GLY A 68 -0.94 16.16 12.41
C GLY A 68 -0.81 14.73 11.88
N GLN A 69 -1.21 13.76 12.73
CA GLN A 69 -0.99 12.30 12.59
C GLN A 69 -1.58 11.65 11.34
N SER A 70 -2.44 12.37 10.62
CA SER A 70 -2.98 11.97 9.33
C SER A 70 -2.87 13.20 8.45
N GLY A 71 -1.75 13.30 7.72
CA GLY A 71 -1.37 14.48 6.92
C GLY A 71 -2.54 14.98 6.06
N GLY A 72 -2.55 16.27 5.70
CA GLY A 72 -3.78 17.03 5.45
C GLY A 72 -4.73 16.61 4.31
N TRP A 73 -4.55 15.44 3.70
CA TRP A 73 -5.56 14.79 2.87
C TRP A 73 -6.64 14.05 3.69
N PHE A 74 -6.52 14.06 5.02
CA PHE A 74 -7.57 13.67 5.96
C PHE A 74 -8.12 14.90 6.71
N ASP A 75 -9.41 15.15 6.56
CA ASP A 75 -10.14 16.14 7.36
C ASP A 75 -10.98 15.40 8.40
N ALA A 76 -10.53 15.45 9.65
CA ALA A 76 -11.18 14.77 10.77
C ALA A 76 -12.59 15.31 11.05
N GLU A 77 -12.81 16.61 10.84
CA GLU A 77 -14.09 17.24 11.12
C GLU A 77 -15.09 16.94 10.00
N ALA A 78 -14.67 17.04 8.74
CA ALA A 78 -15.48 16.59 7.61
C ALA A 78 -15.83 15.10 7.71
N ALA A 79 -14.88 14.25 8.13
CA ALA A 79 -15.13 12.83 8.35
C ALA A 79 -16.16 12.59 9.47
N ARG A 80 -16.09 13.33 10.58
CA ARG A 80 -17.08 13.27 11.66
C ARG A 80 -18.46 13.72 11.20
N LEU A 81 -18.56 14.83 10.47
CA LEU A 81 -19.80 15.34 9.92
C LEU A 81 -20.44 14.35 8.94
N LEU A 82 -19.64 13.72 8.08
CA LEU A 82 -20.09 12.64 7.19
C LEU A 82 -20.61 11.45 7.99
N ALA A 83 -19.90 11.07 9.06
CA ALA A 83 -20.28 9.94 9.90
C ALA A 83 -21.60 10.18 10.64
N VAL A 84 -21.84 11.39 11.16
CA VAL A 84 -23.11 11.76 11.82
C VAL A 84 -24.28 11.79 10.85
N LYS A 85 -24.05 12.19 9.59
CA LYS A 85 -25.08 12.21 8.54
C LYS A 85 -25.38 10.84 7.94
N SER A 86 -24.53 9.84 8.18
CA SER A 86 -24.71 8.48 7.67
C SER A 86 -25.93 7.82 8.30
N LYS A 87 -26.86 7.34 7.46
CA LYS A 87 -27.99 6.52 7.89
C LYS A 87 -27.69 5.06 7.57
N GLY A 88 -27.12 4.34 8.53
CA GLY A 88 -26.76 2.94 8.36
C GLY A 88 -26.38 2.25 9.67
N PRO A 89 -26.21 0.92 9.64
CA PRO A 89 -25.91 0.13 10.84
C PRO A 89 -24.47 0.30 11.36
N MET A 90 -23.61 1.01 10.63
CA MET A 90 -22.20 1.19 11.00
C MET A 90 -22.05 2.34 12.00
N PRO A 91 -21.37 2.13 13.15
CA PRO A 91 -21.10 3.19 14.11
C PRO A 91 -20.28 4.33 13.50
N ALA A 92 -20.53 5.57 13.92
CA ALA A 92 -19.85 6.75 13.38
C ALA A 92 -18.31 6.64 13.47
N GLY A 93 -17.78 6.13 14.59
CA GLY A 93 -16.34 5.91 14.76
C GLY A 93 -15.73 4.98 13.71
N SER A 94 -16.44 3.93 13.31
CA SER A 94 -16.00 3.02 12.26
C SER A 94 -15.94 3.70 10.89
N ILE A 95 -16.90 4.59 10.59
CA ILE A 95 -16.90 5.39 9.36
C ILE A 95 -15.67 6.29 9.30
N VAL A 96 -15.40 7.01 10.39
CA VAL A 96 -14.23 7.90 10.50
C VAL A 96 -12.94 7.10 10.32
N ALA A 97 -12.83 5.92 10.95
CA ALA A 97 -11.66 5.06 10.83
C ALA A 97 -11.42 4.60 9.38
N VAL A 98 -12.46 4.21 8.64
CA VAL A 98 -12.36 3.82 7.24
C VAL A 98 -11.91 4.99 6.36
N ILE A 99 -12.48 6.19 6.58
CA ILE A 99 -12.11 7.39 5.81
C ILE A 99 -10.65 7.77 6.08
N ARG A 100 -10.19 7.69 7.34
CA ARG A 100 -8.80 7.94 7.72
C ARG A 100 -7.85 6.96 7.04
N GLU A 101 -8.15 5.67 7.10
CA GLU A 101 -7.30 4.66 6.45
C GLU A 101 -7.26 4.87 4.93
N ALA A 102 -8.39 5.19 4.29
CA ALA A 102 -8.39 5.56 2.87
C ALA A 102 -7.55 6.82 2.58
N ALA A 103 -7.55 7.79 3.50
CA ALA A 103 -6.69 8.98 3.45
C ALA A 103 -5.21 8.64 3.52
N ASP A 104 -4.82 7.84 4.49
CA ASP A 104 -3.44 7.40 4.68
C ASP A 104 -2.93 6.61 3.46
N ASN A 105 -3.77 5.73 2.88
CA ASN A 105 -3.43 4.99 1.67
C ASN A 105 -3.30 5.87 0.42
N CYS A 106 -4.06 6.97 0.30
CA CYS A 106 -3.82 7.91 -0.80
C CYS A 106 -2.59 8.79 -0.54
N ARG A 107 -2.29 9.10 0.72
CA ARG A 107 -1.09 9.86 1.10
C ARG A 107 0.19 9.09 0.73
N SER A 108 0.22 7.77 0.88
CA SER A 108 1.38 6.96 0.48
C SER A 108 1.72 7.05 -1.02
N LEU A 109 0.75 7.42 -1.87
CA LEU A 109 0.98 7.68 -3.30
C LEU A 109 1.76 8.97 -3.57
N LEU A 110 1.73 9.90 -2.60
CA LEU A 110 2.35 11.22 -2.70
C LEU A 110 3.69 11.30 -1.98
N LEU A 111 3.90 10.46 -0.98
CA LEU A 111 5.06 10.54 -0.11
C LEU A 111 6.32 10.02 -0.80
N ARG A 112 7.39 10.79 -0.65
CA ARG A 112 8.74 10.23 -0.63
C ARG A 112 8.84 9.41 0.66
N PRO A 113 9.45 8.22 0.65
CA PRO A 113 9.53 7.37 1.84
C PRO A 113 10.11 8.18 3.01
N ARG A 114 9.35 8.29 4.11
CA ARG A 114 9.77 8.97 5.33
C ARG A 114 10.38 7.94 6.27
N VAL A 115 11.62 8.19 6.64
CA VAL A 115 12.46 7.23 7.34
C VAL A 115 12.94 7.87 8.64
N ALA A 116 12.33 7.47 9.76
CA ALA A 116 12.83 7.78 11.08
C ALA A 116 14.10 6.98 11.34
N PHE A 117 15.14 7.59 11.86
CA PHE A 117 16.35 6.86 12.23
C PHE A 117 16.94 7.37 13.54
N SER A 118 17.44 6.45 14.36
CA SER A 118 18.10 6.80 15.61
C SER A 118 19.54 7.24 15.33
N GLY A 119 19.89 8.45 15.77
CA GLY A 119 21.25 8.99 15.69
C GLY A 119 21.35 10.28 14.86
N GLN A 120 22.59 10.72 14.63
CA GLN A 120 22.86 12.01 14.00
C GLN A 120 22.71 11.98 12.48
N ARG A 121 22.37 13.15 11.90
CA ARG A 121 22.38 13.35 10.45
C ARG A 121 23.79 13.07 9.89
N LEU A 122 23.83 12.47 8.70
CA LEU A 122 25.05 11.97 8.05
C LEU A 122 25.76 10.81 8.78
N GLY A 123 25.18 10.26 9.84
CA GLY A 123 25.63 9.01 10.47
C GLY A 123 25.24 7.76 9.66
N ILE A 124 25.65 6.58 10.15
CA ILE A 124 25.45 5.29 9.49
C ILE A 124 23.99 5.06 9.11
N ALA A 125 23.05 5.31 10.03
CA ALA A 125 21.63 5.11 9.77
C ALA A 125 21.08 6.08 8.72
N HIS A 126 21.54 7.34 8.71
CA HIS A 126 21.16 8.32 7.69
C HIS A 126 21.67 7.92 6.29
N LEU A 127 22.94 7.52 6.19
CA LEU A 127 23.53 7.09 4.92
C LEU A 127 22.91 5.79 4.41
N ALA A 128 22.59 4.85 5.31
CA ALA A 128 21.84 3.65 4.98
C ALA A 128 20.44 3.98 4.45
N ALA A 129 19.75 4.95 5.07
CA ALA A 129 18.44 5.42 4.62
C ALA A 129 18.52 5.98 3.19
N LEU A 130 19.46 6.90 2.94
CA LEU A 130 19.65 7.49 1.62
C LEU A 130 20.04 6.45 0.56
N ARG A 131 20.87 5.46 0.92
CA ARG A 131 21.29 4.39 0.01
C ARG A 131 20.15 3.42 -0.33
N HIS A 132 19.27 3.13 0.63
CA HIS A 132 18.18 2.17 0.43
C HIS A 132 16.93 2.81 -0.18
N PHE A 133 16.54 4.00 0.28
CA PHE A 133 15.31 4.68 -0.12
C PHE A 133 15.53 5.79 -1.17
N GLY A 134 16.80 6.06 -1.51
CA GLY A 134 17.19 7.08 -2.48
C GLY A 134 17.28 8.48 -1.88
N GLY A 135 17.96 9.38 -2.59
CA GLY A 135 18.16 10.78 -2.15
C GLY A 135 16.89 11.62 -2.08
N SER A 136 15.77 11.09 -2.58
CA SER A 136 14.47 11.73 -2.45
C SER A 136 13.78 11.44 -1.12
N ALA A 137 14.24 10.45 -0.34
CA ALA A 137 13.63 10.06 0.93
C ALA A 137 13.66 11.20 1.96
N GLU A 138 12.60 11.31 2.76
CA GLU A 138 12.57 12.24 3.87
C GLU A 138 13.17 11.56 5.11
N CYS A 139 14.43 11.83 5.41
CA CYS A 139 15.10 11.23 6.55
C CYS A 139 14.98 12.11 7.80
N LEU A 140 14.27 11.58 8.82
CA LEU A 140 14.01 12.23 10.10
C LEU A 140 14.92 11.63 11.19
N PRO A 141 15.91 12.39 11.70
CA PRO A 141 16.66 11.95 12.87
C PRO A 141 15.76 12.02 14.12
N VAL A 142 15.82 11.00 14.95
CA VAL A 142 15.11 10.94 16.24
C VAL A 142 16.01 10.42 17.35
N ASP A 143 15.65 10.75 18.59
CA ASP A 143 16.47 10.46 19.77
C ASP A 143 16.22 9.03 20.28
N GLY A 144 17.05 8.12 19.77
CA GLY A 144 17.09 6.73 20.22
C GLY A 144 16.01 5.83 19.62
N VAL A 145 16.06 4.57 20.02
CA VAL A 145 15.21 3.50 19.46
C VAL A 145 13.74 3.69 19.83
N ALA A 146 13.46 4.10 21.06
CA ALA A 146 12.09 4.32 21.53
C ALA A 146 11.37 5.38 20.68
N ALA A 147 12.06 6.48 20.34
CA ALA A 147 11.50 7.53 19.49
C ALA A 147 11.23 7.03 18.05
N VAL A 148 12.09 6.17 17.49
CA VAL A 148 11.83 5.52 16.19
C VAL A 148 10.55 4.69 16.26
N LEU A 149 10.38 3.88 17.32
CA LEU A 149 9.19 3.05 17.49
C LEU A 149 7.92 3.89 17.70
N ASP A 150 8.00 4.99 18.44
CA ASP A 150 6.88 5.91 18.63
C ASP A 150 6.44 6.59 17.32
N GLU A 151 7.40 7.02 16.50
CA GLU A 151 7.13 7.57 15.16
C GLU A 151 6.39 6.56 14.27
N LEU A 152 6.83 5.31 14.29
CA LEU A 152 6.19 4.21 13.56
C LEU A 152 4.80 3.89 14.12
N ALA A 153 4.65 3.81 15.44
CA ALA A 153 3.38 3.52 16.10
C ALA A 153 2.33 4.61 15.82
N ARG A 154 2.77 5.87 15.71
CA ARG A 154 1.93 7.03 15.36
C ARG A 154 1.72 7.19 13.86
N ARG A 155 2.28 6.31 13.02
CA ARG A 155 2.25 6.38 11.54
C ARG A 155 2.74 7.72 10.99
N GLN A 156 3.71 8.31 11.68
CA GLN A 156 4.33 9.56 11.27
C GLN A 156 5.48 9.33 10.29
N SER A 157 6.11 8.15 10.35
CA SER A 157 7.12 7.67 9.40
C SER A 157 6.74 6.27 8.93
N GLU A 158 7.04 5.91 7.68
CA GLU A 158 6.74 4.58 7.14
C GLU A 158 7.83 3.56 7.49
N PHE A 159 9.06 4.02 7.71
CA PHE A 159 10.21 3.18 7.99
C PHE A 159 11.00 3.68 9.20
N GLY A 160 11.56 2.73 9.95
CA GLY A 160 12.46 2.98 11.07
C GLY A 160 13.82 2.33 10.82
N LEU A 161 14.91 3.07 11.04
CA LEU A 161 16.29 2.57 10.93
C LEU A 161 17.02 2.67 12.26
N ILE A 162 17.43 1.51 12.77
CA ILE A 162 18.18 1.37 14.02
C ILE A 162 19.54 0.75 13.68
N PRO A 163 20.66 1.45 13.91
CA PRO A 163 21.99 0.91 13.64
C PRO A 163 22.35 -0.15 14.70
N LEU A 164 22.61 -1.38 14.24
CA LEU A 164 23.02 -2.51 15.09
C LEU A 164 24.43 -2.36 15.71
N GLY A 165 25.17 -1.31 15.33
CA GLY A 165 26.51 -1.00 15.85
C GLY A 165 26.54 -0.02 17.03
N ASN A 166 25.41 0.63 17.36
CA ASN A 166 25.31 1.58 18.48
C ASN A 166 24.44 1.03 19.62
N SER A 167 24.33 -0.30 19.75
CA SER A 167 23.49 -0.96 20.76
C SER A 167 23.97 -0.82 22.23
N VAL A 168 24.83 0.16 22.51
CA VAL A 168 25.13 0.63 23.88
C VAL A 168 24.24 1.82 24.25
N GLU A 169 22.93 1.67 24.06
CA GLU A 169 21.95 2.42 24.87
C GLU A 169 21.47 1.44 25.94
N SER A 170 22.34 1.18 26.90
CA SER A 170 22.04 0.47 28.14
C SER A 170 22.46 1.33 29.31
N ARG A 171 21.63 2.34 29.63
CA ARG A 171 21.39 2.79 31.00
C ARG A 171 20.16 3.69 31.12
#